data_AF-A0A6N4H326-F1
#
_entry.id   AF-A0A6N4H326-F1
#
_cell.length_a   1.000
_cell.length_b   1.000
_cell.length_c   1.000
_cell.angle_alpha   90.00
_cell.angle_beta   90.00
_cell.angle_gamma   90.00
#
_symmetry.space_group_name_H-M   'P 1'
#
loop_
_entity.id
_entity.type
_entity.pdbx_description
1 polymer ?
#
loop_
_entity_poly.entity_id
_entity_poly.type
_entity_poly.pdbx_seq_one_letter_code
_entity_poly.pdbx_strand_id
1 'polypeptide(L)'
;MNEDTQQNMELTAQEEAFCDLYVHGGMEFAGQILKCYRKIFGGTASMRDSAQARSLLLQPRVMARVKEMISTEQYEMETAAVKLQIAETLKAVMAEAATQNYIDRFGAPLSPASVVAGGLPVRGGAVRNSKDAVDKWIRGLGLGI
;
A
#
# COMPACT_ATOMS: atom_id res chain seq x y z
N MET A 1 -24.75 -6.36 -17.05
CA MET A 1 -23.66 -7.23 -17.54
C MET A 1 -22.46 -6.36 -17.79
N ASN A 2 -21.30 -6.69 -17.23
CA ASN A 2 -19.97 -6.47 -17.83
C ASN A 2 -19.02 -7.45 -17.14
N GLU A 3 -18.25 -8.15 -17.97
CA GLU A 3 -17.66 -9.46 -17.73
C GLU A 3 -16.33 -9.38 -16.95
N ASP A 4 -16.38 -8.94 -15.69
CA ASP A 4 -15.19 -8.94 -14.80
C ASP A 4 -14.99 -10.27 -14.06
N THR A 5 -15.74 -11.29 -14.45
CA THR A 5 -15.66 -12.64 -13.86
C THR A 5 -14.77 -13.52 -14.72
N GLN A 6 -13.53 -13.67 -14.30
CA GLN A 6 -12.79 -14.94 -14.39
C GLN A 6 -12.68 -15.55 -15.79
N GLN A 7 -11.78 -15.03 -16.62
CA GLN A 7 -10.91 -15.95 -17.36
C GLN A 7 -9.71 -16.27 -16.50
N ASN A 8 -9.98 -17.06 -15.46
CA ASN A 8 -9.00 -17.90 -14.76
C ASN A 8 -8.53 -19.01 -15.72
N MET A 9 -7.96 -18.63 -16.86
CA MET A 9 -7.01 -19.49 -17.55
C MET A 9 -5.70 -19.27 -16.82
N GLU A 10 -5.42 -20.12 -15.84
CA GLU A 10 -4.19 -20.09 -15.06
C GLU A 10 -3.01 -19.76 -15.97
N LEU A 11 -2.36 -18.63 -15.70
CA LEU A 11 -1.10 -18.33 -16.37
C LEU A 11 -0.15 -19.48 -16.05
N THR A 12 0.54 -19.98 -17.06
CA THR A 12 1.61 -20.93 -16.82
C THR A 12 2.67 -20.28 -15.92
N ALA A 13 3.39 -21.08 -15.12
CA ALA A 13 4.44 -20.56 -14.26
C ALA A 13 5.49 -19.71 -15.02
N GLN A 14 5.70 -20.00 -16.31
CA GLN A 14 6.57 -19.23 -17.18
C GLN A 14 5.96 -17.88 -17.60
N GLU A 15 4.67 -17.84 -17.92
CA GLU A 15 3.96 -16.59 -18.24
C GLU A 15 3.90 -15.68 -17.02
N GLU A 16 3.67 -16.24 -15.83
CA GLU A 16 3.69 -15.47 -14.59
C GLU A 16 5.09 -14.90 -14.30
N ALA A 17 6.13 -15.72 -14.41
CA ALA A 17 7.51 -15.25 -14.28
C ALA A 17 7.90 -14.20 -15.34
N PHE A 18 7.34 -14.28 -16.56
CA PHE A 18 7.52 -13.26 -17.58
C PHE A 18 6.85 -11.94 -17.19
N CYS A 19 5.61 -12.00 -16.70
CA CYS A 19 4.88 -10.80 -16.26
C CYS A 19 5.62 -10.12 -15.10
N ASP A 20 6.05 -10.89 -14.10
CA ASP A 20 6.78 -10.40 -12.94
C ASP A 20 8.08 -9.71 -13.35
N LEU A 21 8.89 -10.35 -14.20
CA LEU A 21 10.13 -9.76 -14.71
C LEU A 21 9.88 -8.54 -15.61
N TYR A 22 8.75 -8.49 -16.32
CA TYR A 22 8.41 -7.36 -17.20
C TYR A 22 7.97 -6.11 -16.43
N VAL A 23 7.37 -6.27 -15.24
CA VAL A 23 6.92 -5.16 -14.39
C VAL A 23 7.99 -4.83 -13.33
N HIS A 24 8.41 -5.81 -12.55
CA HIS A 24 9.33 -5.64 -11.41
C HIS A 24 10.82 -5.82 -11.76
N GLY A 25 11.17 -6.07 -13.03
CA GLY A 25 12.54 -6.40 -13.45
C GLY A 25 13.56 -5.24 -13.43
N GLY A 26 13.22 -4.10 -12.85
CA GLY A 26 14.11 -2.94 -12.71
C GLY A 26 14.65 -2.40 -14.05
N MET A 27 15.78 -1.68 -14.02
CA MET A 27 16.33 -1.02 -15.21
C MET A 27 16.74 -1.97 -16.35
N GLU A 28 17.04 -3.23 -16.04
CA GLU A 28 17.56 -4.18 -17.04
C GLU A 28 16.46 -4.88 -17.84
N PHE A 29 15.30 -5.12 -17.21
CA PHE A 29 14.25 -5.96 -17.75
C PHE A 29 12.87 -5.29 -17.81
N ALA A 30 12.55 -4.32 -16.94
CA ALA A 30 11.24 -3.69 -16.95
C ALA A 30 10.95 -3.02 -18.30
N GLY A 31 9.78 -3.30 -18.89
CA GLY A 31 9.40 -2.81 -20.22
C GLY A 31 10.16 -3.44 -21.41
N GLN A 32 11.16 -4.30 -21.16
CA GLN A 32 12.01 -4.89 -22.21
C GLN A 32 11.50 -6.28 -22.65
N ILE A 33 10.43 -6.30 -23.45
CA ILE A 33 9.71 -7.51 -23.89
C ILE A 33 10.66 -8.63 -24.36
N LEU A 34 11.57 -8.34 -25.29
CA LEU A 34 12.47 -9.35 -25.87
C LEU A 34 13.49 -9.89 -24.85
N LYS A 35 13.98 -9.04 -23.94
CA LYS A 35 14.94 -9.47 -22.90
C LYS A 35 14.26 -10.35 -21.87
N CYS A 36 13.05 -9.99 -21.42
CA CYS A 36 12.26 -10.80 -20.48
C CYS A 36 11.91 -12.16 -21.10
N TYR A 37 11.45 -12.15 -22.35
CA TYR A 37 11.09 -13.39 -23.06
C TYR A 37 12.29 -14.33 -23.16
N ARG A 38 13.47 -13.81 -23.55
CA ARG A 38 14.70 -14.61 -23.65
C ARG A 38 15.15 -15.16 -22.30
N LYS A 39 14.98 -14.42 -21.21
CA LYS A 39 15.37 -14.86 -19.87
C LYS A 39 14.54 -16.05 -19.39
N ILE A 40 13.26 -16.09 -19.74
CA ILE A 40 12.32 -17.11 -19.27
C ILE A 40 12.20 -18.29 -20.24
N PHE A 41 11.97 -18.03 -21.53
CA PHE A 41 11.70 -19.06 -22.54
C PHE A 41 12.96 -19.57 -23.24
N GLY A 42 14.11 -18.89 -23.05
CA GLY A 42 15.30 -19.13 -23.84
C GLY A 42 15.17 -18.59 -25.27
N GLY A 43 16.28 -18.29 -25.93
CA GLY A 43 16.27 -17.80 -27.31
C GLY A 43 17.59 -17.19 -27.75
N THR A 44 17.80 -17.08 -29.06
CA THR A 44 19.03 -16.59 -29.69
C THR A 44 18.91 -15.15 -30.18
N ALA A 45 17.93 -14.38 -29.67
CA ALA A 45 17.62 -13.02 -30.12
C ALA A 45 17.29 -12.93 -31.62
N SER A 46 16.59 -13.95 -32.12
CA SER A 46 16.17 -13.99 -33.52
C SER A 46 14.94 -13.10 -33.77
N MET A 47 14.67 -12.77 -35.03
CA MET A 47 13.43 -12.05 -35.40
C MET A 47 12.16 -12.83 -35.03
N ARG A 48 12.26 -14.16 -34.95
CA ARG A 48 11.17 -15.05 -34.56
C ARG A 48 10.84 -14.92 -33.08
N ASP A 49 11.85 -14.79 -32.22
CA ASP A 49 11.72 -14.60 -30.78
C ASP A 49 11.03 -13.26 -30.47
N SER A 50 11.34 -12.21 -31.24
CA SER A 50 10.70 -10.90 -31.11
C SER A 50 9.21 -10.94 -31.46
N ALA A 51 8.84 -11.66 -32.52
CA ALA A 51 7.44 -11.85 -32.88
C ALA A 51 6.68 -12.66 -31.81
N GLN A 52 7.29 -13.73 -31.30
CA GLN A 52 6.69 -14.56 -30.24
C GLN A 52 6.53 -13.79 -28.93
N ALA A 53 7.53 -13.00 -28.52
CA ALA A 53 7.48 -12.20 -27.30
C ALA A 53 6.37 -11.14 -27.35
N ARG A 54 6.21 -10.47 -28.51
CA ARG A 54 5.09 -9.54 -28.73
C ARG A 54 3.76 -10.27 -28.77
N SER A 55 3.69 -11.41 -29.44
CA SER A 55 2.48 -12.23 -29.47
C SER A 55 2.06 -12.68 -28.07
N LEU A 56 3.01 -12.98 -27.18
CA LEU A 56 2.75 -13.36 -25.79
C LEU A 56 2.15 -12.19 -25.00
N LEU A 57 2.75 -11.00 -25.10
CA LEU A 57 2.27 -9.81 -24.40
C LEU A 57 0.87 -9.38 -24.87
N LEU A 58 0.58 -9.56 -26.17
CA LEU A 58 -0.73 -9.24 -26.75
C LEU A 58 -1.82 -10.25 -26.37
N GLN A 59 -1.49 -11.37 -25.73
CA GLN A 59 -2.52 -12.29 -25.26
C GLN A 59 -3.35 -11.61 -24.16
N PRO A 60 -4.69 -11.62 -24.25
CA PRO A 60 -5.56 -10.92 -23.29
C PRO A 60 -5.28 -11.29 -21.84
N ARG A 61 -4.97 -12.57 -21.59
CA ARG A 61 -4.60 -13.11 -20.26
C ARG A 61 -3.32 -12.49 -19.68
N VAL A 62 -2.25 -12.44 -20.47
CA VAL A 62 -0.96 -11.84 -20.05
C VAL A 62 -1.11 -10.33 -19.89
N MET A 63 -1.80 -9.68 -20.84
CA MET A 63 -2.02 -8.24 -20.80
C MET A 63 -2.88 -7.81 -19.60
N ALA A 64 -3.92 -8.59 -19.27
CA ALA A 64 -4.74 -8.36 -18.09
C ALA A 64 -3.91 -8.44 -16.80
N ARG A 65 -3.05 -9.47 -16.67
CA ARG A 65 -2.17 -9.62 -15.51
C ARG A 65 -1.16 -8.48 -15.38
N VAL A 66 -0.53 -8.08 -16.49
CA VAL A 66 0.41 -6.94 -16.49
C VAL A 66 -0.31 -5.65 -16.08
N LYS A 67 -1.52 -5.41 -16.59
CA LYS A 67 -2.32 -4.24 -16.24
C LYS A 67 -2.71 -4.25 -14.75
N GLU A 68 -3.11 -5.40 -14.22
CA GLU A 68 -3.42 -5.59 -12.81
C GLU A 68 -2.19 -5.21 -11.95
N MET A 69 -1.02 -5.80 -12.21
CA MET A 69 0.19 -5.52 -11.43
C MET A 69 0.59 -4.05 -11.46
N ILE A 70 0.56 -3.40 -12.63
CA ILE A 70 0.84 -1.96 -12.74
C ILE A 70 -0.17 -1.13 -11.93
N SER A 71 -1.46 -1.50 -11.97
CA SER A 71 -2.49 -0.78 -11.21
C SER A 71 -2.33 -0.97 -9.69
N THR A 72 -1.90 -2.16 -9.25
CA THR A 72 -1.61 -2.45 -7.84
C THR A 72 -0.41 -1.64 -7.37
N GLU A 73 0.70 -1.61 -8.13
CA GLU A 73 1.88 -0.81 -7.77
C GLU A 73 1.56 0.70 -7.67
N GLN A 74 0.76 1.22 -8.60
CA GLN A 74 0.31 2.61 -8.56
C GLN A 74 -0.51 2.90 -7.30
N TYR A 75 -1.46 2.02 -6.99
CA TYR A 75 -2.27 2.13 -5.77
C TYR A 75 -1.42 2.06 -4.49
N GLU A 76 -0.42 1.17 -4.45
CA GLU A 76 0.49 1.05 -3.30
C GLU A 76 1.36 2.29 -3.12
N MET A 77 1.88 2.86 -4.22
CA MET A 77 2.67 4.09 -4.19
C MET A 77 1.85 5.30 -3.71
N GLU A 78 0.63 5.45 -4.23
CA GLU A 78 -0.31 6.49 -3.79
C GLU A 78 -0.65 6.33 -2.30
N THR A 79 -0.94 5.10 -1.87
CA THR A 79 -1.23 4.79 -0.46
C THR A 79 -0.04 5.07 0.45
N ALA A 80 1.18 4.76 0.02
CA ALA A 80 2.39 5.04 0.78
C ALA A 80 2.62 6.57 0.92
N ALA A 81 2.42 7.34 -0.14
CA ALA A 81 2.51 8.80 -0.09
C ALA A 81 1.47 9.41 0.85
N VAL A 82 0.22 8.94 0.79
CA VAL A 82 -0.84 9.37 1.71
C VAL A 82 -0.49 9.02 3.15
N LYS A 83 0.01 7.81 3.43
CA LYS A 83 0.47 7.40 4.76
C LYS A 83 1.59 8.31 5.27
N LEU A 84 2.54 8.71 4.41
CA LEU A 84 3.62 9.62 4.78
C LEU A 84 3.09 11.02 5.13
N GLN A 85 2.20 11.57 4.30
CA GLN A 85 1.57 12.87 4.53
C GLN A 85 0.75 12.88 5.84
N ILE A 86 0.00 11.81 6.10
CA ILE A 86 -0.75 11.65 7.36
C ILE A 86 0.21 11.53 8.55
N ALA A 87 1.31 10.81 8.42
CA ALA A 87 2.29 10.67 9.51
C ALA A 87 2.95 12.01 9.86
N GLU A 88 3.28 12.85 8.87
CA GLU A 88 3.84 14.18 9.10
C GLU A 88 2.85 15.12 9.79
N THR A 89 1.62 15.17 9.31
CA THR A 89 0.56 15.98 9.92
C THR A 89 0.24 15.50 11.34
N LEU A 90 0.18 14.19 11.57
CA LEU A 90 -0.01 13.62 12.91
C LEU A 90 1.13 14.00 13.86
N LYS A 91 2.39 13.95 13.40
CA LYS A 91 3.55 14.41 14.19
C LYS A 91 3.43 15.89 14.57
N ALA A 92 2.99 16.75 13.65
CA ALA A 92 2.80 18.17 13.92
C ALA A 92 1.71 18.40 14.98
N VAL A 93 0.56 17.74 14.84
CA VAL A 93 -0.53 17.80 15.83
C VAL A 93 -0.05 17.31 17.20
N MET A 94 0.70 16.19 17.25
CA MET A 94 1.25 15.69 18.51
C MET A 94 2.22 16.69 19.17
N ALA A 95 3.04 17.40 18.38
CA ALA A 95 3.97 18.40 18.89
C ALA A 95 3.25 19.65 19.44
N GLU A 96 2.22 20.14 18.74
CA GLU A 96 1.39 21.25 19.21
C GLU A 96 0.68 20.88 20.51
N ALA A 97 0.01 19.72 20.52
CA ALA A 97 -0.73 19.19 21.64
C ALA A 97 0.18 18.96 22.87
N ALA A 98 1.45 18.59 22.69
CA ALA A 98 2.41 18.44 23.78
C ALA A 98 2.74 19.76 24.52
N THR A 99 2.56 20.92 23.87
CA THR A 99 2.88 22.24 24.45
C THR A 99 1.67 22.96 25.04
N GLN A 100 0.45 22.58 24.64
CA GLN A 100 -0.77 23.22 25.09
C GLN A 100 -1.33 22.54 26.34
N ASN A 101 -1.44 23.32 27.42
CA ASN A 101 -2.02 22.88 28.67
C ASN A 101 -3.54 23.07 28.62
N TYR A 102 -4.28 22.03 28.23
CA TYR A 102 -5.74 22.08 28.17
C TYR A 102 -6.35 21.90 29.55
N ILE A 103 -7.31 22.74 29.91
CA ILE A 103 -8.04 22.69 31.16
C ILE A 103 -9.53 22.64 30.87
N ASP A 104 -10.22 21.68 31.48
CA ASP A 104 -11.67 21.54 31.40
C ASP A 104 -12.37 22.73 32.08
N ARG A 105 -13.66 22.92 31.82
CA ARG A 105 -14.50 23.96 32.46
C ARG A 105 -14.45 23.92 34.00
N PHE A 106 -14.11 22.76 34.58
CA PHE A 106 -13.95 22.54 36.01
C PHE A 106 -12.49 22.64 36.51
N GLY A 107 -11.55 23.09 35.66
CA GLY A 107 -10.15 23.32 36.03
C GLY A 107 -9.25 22.08 36.04
N ALA A 108 -9.75 20.93 35.60
CA ALA A 108 -8.96 19.69 35.51
C ALA A 108 -8.08 19.69 34.24
N PRO A 109 -6.80 19.31 34.31
CA PRO A 109 -5.93 19.22 33.14
C PRO A 109 -6.40 18.07 32.22
N LEU A 110 -6.66 18.38 30.96
CA LEU A 110 -7.07 17.44 29.92
C LEU A 110 -5.84 16.95 29.17
N SER A 111 -5.84 15.65 28.85
CA SER A 111 -4.86 15.12 27.90
C SER A 111 -5.09 15.79 26.54
N PRO A 112 -4.05 16.33 25.90
CA PRO A 112 -4.16 17.03 24.62
C PRO A 112 -4.81 16.19 23.50
N ALA A 113 -4.62 14.86 23.53
CA ALA A 113 -5.21 13.94 22.55
C ALA A 113 -6.75 13.90 22.58
N SER A 114 -7.37 14.23 23.73
CA SER A 114 -8.83 14.21 23.92
C SER A 114 -9.53 15.40 23.25
N VAL A 115 -8.80 16.48 22.96
CA VAL A 115 -9.38 17.75 22.47
C VAL A 115 -9.48 17.77 20.94
N VAL A 116 -8.58 17.06 20.26
CA VAL A 116 -8.54 16.98 18.78
C VAL A 116 -9.60 16.02 18.23
N ALA A 117 -9.96 14.98 18.97
CA ALA A 117 -11.08 14.10 18.64
C ALA A 117 -12.38 14.75 19.13
N GLY A 118 -12.98 15.59 18.31
CA GLY A 118 -14.16 16.39 18.66
C GLY A 118 -15.19 15.67 19.54
N GLY A 119 -15.34 16.15 20.77
CA GLY A 119 -16.58 16.06 21.55
C GLY A 119 -17.12 14.67 21.92
N LEU A 120 -16.36 13.59 21.80
CA LEU A 120 -16.80 12.27 22.28
C LEU A 120 -16.26 11.98 23.69
N PRO A 121 -17.13 11.76 24.70
CA PRO A 121 -16.68 11.40 26.03
C PRO A 121 -16.01 10.04 25.97
N VAL A 122 -14.71 9.99 26.23
CA VAL A 122 -14.00 8.75 26.57
C VAL A 122 -14.65 8.22 27.83
N ARG A 123 -15.55 7.26 27.65
CA ARG A 123 -16.40 6.73 28.69
C ARG A 123 -15.53 5.94 29.67
N GLY A 124 -15.21 6.58 30.79
CA GLY A 124 -14.85 5.92 32.06
C GLY A 124 -13.40 5.47 32.19
N GLY A 125 -12.54 6.37 32.68
CA GLY A 125 -11.30 5.97 33.35
C GLY A 125 -10.28 7.09 33.43
N ALA A 126 -10.14 7.69 34.62
CA ALA A 126 -9.17 8.76 34.89
C ALA A 126 -7.78 8.43 34.31
N VAL A 127 -7.27 9.30 33.45
CA VAL A 127 -5.94 9.22 32.86
C VAL A 127 -4.98 9.95 33.79
N ARG A 128 -4.06 9.20 34.42
CA ARG A 128 -3.18 9.75 35.48
C ARG A 128 -1.92 10.43 34.94
N ASN A 129 -1.46 10.04 33.75
CA ASN A 129 -0.32 10.64 33.06
C ASN A 129 -0.31 10.25 31.57
N SER A 130 0.62 10.83 30.79
CA SER A 130 0.75 10.61 29.35
C SER A 130 0.98 9.14 28.97
N LYS A 131 1.72 8.37 29.78
CA LYS A 131 1.93 6.94 29.54
C LYS A 131 0.64 6.11 29.73
N ASP A 132 -0.17 6.42 30.74
CA ASP A 132 -1.49 5.79 30.99
C ASP A 132 -2.46 6.05 29.82
N ALA A 133 -2.39 7.24 29.20
CA ALA A 133 -3.19 7.59 28.03
C ALA A 133 -2.84 6.73 26.82
N VAL A 134 -1.54 6.60 26.52
CA VAL A 134 -1.04 5.79 25.39
C VAL A 134 -1.34 4.31 25.60
N ASP A 135 -1.12 3.78 26.81
CA ASP A 135 -1.41 2.38 27.16
C ASP A 135 -2.91 2.04 27.02
N LYS A 136 -3.82 2.95 27.39
CA LYS A 136 -5.27 2.76 27.19
C LYS A 136 -5.68 2.85 25.72
N TRP A 137 -5.06 3.75 24.95
CA TRP A 137 -5.35 3.92 23.54
C TRP A 137 -4.93 2.68 22.72
N ILE A 138 -3.75 2.12 23.01
CA ILE A 138 -3.27 0.86 22.39
C ILE A 138 -4.22 -0.31 22.70
N ARG A 139 -4.71 -0.42 23.95
CA ARG A 139 -5.68 -1.46 24.34
C ARG A 139 -7.05 -1.26 23.67
N GLY A 140 -7.51 -0.02 23.53
CA GLY A 140 -8.80 0.31 22.89
C GLY A 140 -8.83 0.03 21.39
N LEU A 141 -7.68 0.03 20.73
CA LEU A 141 -7.52 -0.31 19.32
C LEU A 141 -7.39 -1.82 19.05
N GLY A 142 -7.39 -2.67 20.08
CA GLY A 142 -7.20 -4.12 19.91
C GLY A 142 -5.81 -4.51 19.42
N LEU A 143 -4.82 -3.61 19.54
CA LEU A 143 -3.43 -3.82 19.12
C LEU A 143 -2.52 -4.28 20.29
N GLY A 144 -3.12 -4.69 21.39
CA GLY A 144 -2.40 -5.37 22.48
C GLY A 144 -2.39 -6.88 22.26
N ILE A 145 -1.23 -7.50 22.47
CA ILE A 145 -1.08 -8.96 22.65
C ILE A 145 -1.97 -9.42 23.80
#